data_AF-A0A2T2ZT70-F1
#
_entry.id   AF-A0A2T2ZT70-F1
#
_cell.length_a   1.000
_cell.length_b   1.000
_cell.length_c   1.000
_cell.angle_alpha   90.00
_cell.angle_beta   90.00
_cell.angle_gamma   90.00
#
_symmetry.space_group_name_H-M   'P 1'
#
loop_
_entity.id
_entity.type
_entity.pdbx_description
1 polymer ?
#
loop_
_entity_poly.entity_id
_entity_poly.type
_entity_poly.pdbx_seq_one_letter_code
_entity_poly.pdbx_strand_id
1 'polypeptide(L)'
;SEEAQRAEQVRAGARAPDRTERKRCWEARDQYFACLDRNNILDALKDEKATAKVCGAESVVFERDCAREWVSYFKKWRVADHNKKQRLRQLEAQGAQSVEI
;
A
#
# COMPACT_ATOMS: atom_id res chain seq x y z
N SER A 1 -20.11 -2.11 -19.13
CA SER A 1 -19.57 -1.07 -20.04
C SER A 1 -18.13 -1.41 -20.37
N GLU A 2 -17.59 -0.84 -21.45
CA GLU A 2 -16.17 -0.99 -21.83
C GLU A 2 -15.22 -0.53 -20.71
N GLU A 3 -15.60 0.50 -19.97
CA GLU A 3 -14.85 1.02 -18.82
C GLU A 3 -14.71 -0.03 -17.70
N ALA A 4 -15.78 -0.76 -17.39
CA ALA A 4 -15.74 -1.81 -16.37
C ALA A 4 -14.81 -2.96 -16.79
N GLN A 5 -14.81 -3.32 -18.07
CA GLN A 5 -13.92 -4.34 -18.61
C GLN A 5 -12.45 -3.87 -18.55
N ARG A 6 -12.18 -2.60 -18.88
CA ARG A 6 -10.85 -2.00 -18.76
C ARG A 6 -10.37 -2.03 -17.31
N ALA A 7 -11.22 -1.63 -16.37
CA ALA A 7 -10.91 -1.66 -14.94
C ALA A 7 -10.59 -3.07 -14.45
N GLU A 8 -11.32 -4.09 -14.89
CA GLU A 8 -11.01 -5.48 -14.55
C GLU A 8 -9.66 -5.92 -15.15
N GLN A 9 -9.36 -5.60 -16.41
CA GLN A 9 -8.07 -5.95 -17.02
C GLN A 9 -6.89 -5.33 -16.27
N VAL A 10 -7.04 -4.10 -15.80
CA VAL A 10 -6.03 -3.43 -14.95
C VAL A 10 -5.95 -4.11 -13.58
N ARG A 11 -7.09 -4.39 -12.93
CA ARG A 11 -7.13 -5.10 -11.65
C ARG A 11 -6.47 -6.47 -11.71
N ALA A 12 -6.68 -7.19 -12.81
CA ALA A 12 -6.14 -8.51 -13.08
C ALA A 12 -4.67 -8.51 -13.54
N GLY A 13 -4.09 -7.35 -13.84
CA GLY A 13 -2.73 -7.26 -14.39
C GLY A 13 -2.62 -7.63 -15.87
N ALA A 14 -3.74 -7.87 -16.55
CA ALA A 14 -3.78 -8.15 -17.99
C ALA A 14 -3.52 -6.89 -18.85
N ARG A 15 -3.67 -5.70 -18.26
CA ARG A 15 -3.37 -4.42 -18.90
C ARG A 15 -2.69 -3.47 -17.93
N ALA A 16 -1.67 -2.75 -18.41
CA ALA A 16 -1.00 -1.73 -17.61
C ALA A 16 -1.93 -0.54 -17.32
N PRO A 17 -1.93 0.01 -16.09
CA PRO A 17 -2.70 1.21 -15.76
C PRO A 17 -2.11 2.44 -16.46
N ASP A 18 -2.99 3.33 -16.94
CA ASP A 18 -2.61 4.66 -17.43
C ASP A 18 -2.34 5.64 -16.28
N ARG A 19 -2.02 6.90 -16.61
CA ARG A 19 -1.71 7.93 -15.61
C ARG A 19 -2.87 8.22 -14.67
N THR A 20 -4.10 8.23 -15.19
CA THR A 20 -5.31 8.53 -14.42
C THR A 20 -5.67 7.36 -13.51
N GLU A 21 -5.53 6.13 -14.01
CA GLU A 21 -5.70 4.90 -13.23
C GLU A 21 -4.67 4.80 -12.10
N ARG A 22 -3.39 5.12 -12.36
CA ARG A 22 -2.36 5.18 -11.32
C ARG A 22 -2.67 6.23 -10.27
N LYS A 23 -3.13 7.42 -10.68
CA LYS A 23 -3.51 8.48 -9.75
C LYS A 23 -4.60 8.00 -8.78
N ARG A 24 -5.68 7.42 -9.31
CA ARG A 24 -6.77 6.83 -8.50
C ARG A 24 -6.26 5.75 -7.54
N CYS A 25 -5.42 4.84 -8.04
CA CYS A 25 -4.84 3.80 -7.20
C CYS A 25 -4.02 4.38 -6.03
N TRP A 26 -3.19 5.40 -6.28
CA TRP A 26 -2.38 6.02 -5.21
C TRP A 26 -3.24 6.79 -4.20
N GLU A 27 -4.27 7.50 -4.65
CA GLU A 27 -5.23 8.17 -3.76
C GLU A 27 -5.95 7.15 -2.87
N ALA A 28 -6.38 6.01 -3.42
CA ALA A 28 -7.00 4.92 -2.66
C ALA A 28 -6.02 4.27 -1.66
N ARG A 29 -4.77 4.05 -2.08
CA ARG A 29 -3.69 3.55 -1.21
C ARG A 29 -3.47 4.48 -0.02
N ASP A 30 -3.37 5.78 -0.27
CA ASP A 30 -3.06 6.77 0.76
C ASP A 30 -4.22 6.92 1.75
N GLN A 31 -5.47 6.80 1.30
CA GLN A 31 -6.64 6.73 2.18
C GLN A 31 -6.61 5.49 3.08
N TYR A 32 -6.31 4.32 2.51
CA TYR A 32 -6.18 3.08 3.27
C TYR A 32 -5.06 3.19 4.32
N PHE A 33 -3.89 3.68 3.93
CA PHE A 33 -2.76 3.87 4.84
C PHE A 33 -3.03 4.92 5.92
N ALA A 34 -3.73 6.01 5.61
CA ALA A 34 -4.16 6.97 6.61
C ALA A 34 -5.12 6.34 7.64
N CYS A 35 -6.00 5.43 7.22
CA CYS A 35 -6.83 4.67 8.15
C CYS A 35 -5.99 3.77 9.06
N LEU A 36 -5.02 3.04 8.47
CA LEU A 36 -4.10 2.20 9.25
C LEU A 36 -3.33 3.03 10.29
N ASP A 37 -2.82 4.21 9.90
CA ASP A 37 -2.08 5.12 10.78
C ASP A 37 -2.96 5.60 11.96
N ARG A 38 -4.20 6.02 11.69
CA ARG A 38 -5.16 6.43 12.74
C ARG A 38 -5.46 5.32 13.76
N ASN A 39 -5.39 4.06 13.33
CA ASN A 39 -5.65 2.89 14.18
C ASN A 39 -4.37 2.25 14.73
N ASN A 40 -3.20 2.87 14.54
CA ASN A 40 -1.89 2.33 14.95
C ASN A 40 -1.58 0.94 14.38
N ILE A 41 -2.00 0.68 13.14
CA ILE A 41 -1.76 -0.58 12.43
C ILE A 41 -0.59 -0.37 11.44
N LEU A 42 0.55 -1.01 11.70
CA LEU A 42 1.66 -1.01 10.74
C LEU A 42 1.47 -2.11 9.68
N ASP A 43 1.20 -3.33 10.14
CA ASP A 43 1.11 -4.53 9.32
C ASP A 43 -0.34 -5.01 9.24
N ALA A 44 -1.02 -4.63 8.17
CA ALA A 44 -2.39 -5.04 7.88
C ALA A 44 -2.54 -6.55 7.60
N LEU A 45 -1.44 -7.26 7.30
CA LEU A 45 -1.45 -8.69 6.97
C LEU A 45 -1.35 -9.57 8.23
N LYS A 46 -0.95 -9.00 9.37
CA LYS A 46 -0.86 -9.73 10.65
C LYS A 46 -2.22 -10.10 11.24
N ASP A 47 -3.19 -9.19 11.15
CA ASP A 47 -4.57 -9.42 11.59
C ASP A 47 -5.53 -8.76 10.59
N GLU A 48 -5.73 -9.43 9.46
CA GLU A 48 -6.60 -8.94 8.40
C GLU A 48 -8.04 -8.77 8.87
N LYS A 49 -8.51 -9.62 9.80
CA LYS A 49 -9.88 -9.55 10.31
C LYS A 49 -10.09 -8.32 11.19
N ALA A 50 -9.18 -8.03 12.11
CA ALA A 50 -9.24 -6.80 12.90
C ALA A 50 -9.07 -5.57 12.01
N THR A 51 -8.13 -5.61 11.06
CA THR A 51 -7.89 -4.51 10.12
C THR A 51 -9.12 -4.24 9.27
N ALA A 52 -9.79 -5.27 8.76
CA ALA A 52 -11.01 -5.13 7.96
C ALA A 52 -12.18 -4.53 8.75
N LYS A 53 -12.24 -4.74 10.07
CA LYS A 53 -13.28 -4.12 10.91
C LYS A 53 -13.12 -2.60 11.00
N VAL A 54 -11.89 -2.09 10.98
CA VAL A 54 -11.62 -0.65 11.18
C VAL A 54 -11.33 0.10 9.89
N CYS A 55 -10.75 -0.56 8.89
CA CYS A 55 -10.32 0.03 7.61
C CYS A 55 -10.86 -0.74 6.39
N GLY A 56 -11.94 -1.50 6.56
CA GLY A 56 -12.54 -2.30 5.49
C GLY A 56 -13.09 -1.46 4.33
N ALA A 57 -13.67 -0.28 4.64
CA ALA A 57 -14.19 0.62 3.62
C ALA A 57 -13.07 1.11 2.68
N GLU A 58 -11.95 1.57 3.25
CA GLU A 58 -10.79 1.99 2.47
C GLU A 58 -10.11 0.81 1.77
N SER A 59 -10.11 -0.40 2.35
CA SER A 59 -9.58 -1.61 1.69
C SER A 59 -10.36 -1.95 0.42
N VAL A 60 -11.69 -1.84 0.46
CA VAL A 60 -12.54 -2.07 -0.72
C VAL A 60 -12.22 -1.10 -1.84
N VAL A 61 -12.05 0.19 -1.51
CA VAL A 61 -11.67 1.22 -2.51
C VAL A 61 -10.27 0.95 -3.06
N PHE A 62 -9.32 0.58 -2.19
CA PHE A 62 -7.95 0.25 -2.58
C PHE A 62 -7.89 -0.96 -3.51
N GLU A 63 -8.64 -2.02 -3.23
CA GLU A 63 -8.71 -3.23 -4.07
C GLU A 63 -9.50 -3.03 -5.37
N ARG A 64 -10.44 -2.08 -5.39
CA ARG A 64 -11.18 -1.68 -6.59
C ARG A 64 -10.34 -0.84 -7.54
N ASP A 65 -9.56 0.10 -7.02
CA ASP A 65 -8.89 1.11 -7.84
C ASP A 65 -7.45 0.76 -8.22
N CYS A 66 -6.88 -0.30 -7.61
CA CYS A 66 -5.52 -0.76 -7.89
C CYS A 66 -5.47 -2.16 -8.53
N ALA A 67 -4.38 -2.44 -9.24
CA ALA A 67 -4.00 -3.80 -9.59
C ALA A 67 -3.79 -4.65 -8.32
N ARG A 68 -4.28 -5.90 -8.31
CA ARG A 68 -4.18 -6.79 -7.14
C ARG A 68 -2.73 -7.01 -6.70
N GLU A 69 -1.81 -7.12 -7.67
CA GLU A 69 -0.37 -7.22 -7.41
C GLU A 69 0.19 -5.96 -6.74
N TRP A 70 -0.33 -4.78 -7.10
CA TRP A 70 0.10 -3.51 -6.48
C TRP A 70 -0.40 -3.41 -5.03
N VAL A 71 -1.64 -3.82 -4.76
CA VAL A 71 -2.17 -3.88 -3.39
C VAL A 71 -1.28 -4.76 -2.51
N SER A 72 -0.99 -5.98 -2.97
CA SER A 72 -0.12 -6.92 -2.29
C SER A 72 1.29 -6.34 -2.08
N TYR A 73 1.86 -5.74 -3.12
CA TYR A 73 3.17 -5.11 -3.06
C TYR A 73 3.20 -3.97 -2.04
N PHE A 74 2.25 -3.04 -2.09
CA PHE A 74 2.23 -1.88 -1.20
C PHE A 74 2.06 -2.26 0.28
N LYS A 75 1.20 -3.25 0.59
CA LYS A 75 1.03 -3.76 1.96
C LYS A 75 2.35 -4.31 2.51
N LYS A 76 3.08 -5.11 1.72
CA LYS A 76 4.40 -5.65 2.09
C LYS A 76 5.47 -4.55 2.18
N TRP A 77 5.49 -3.64 1.20
CA TRP A 77 6.47 -2.57 1.11
C TRP A 77 6.37 -1.60 2.30
N ARG A 78 5.16 -1.27 2.76
CA ARG A 78 4.94 -0.43 3.96
C ARG A 78 5.69 -0.95 5.18
N VAL A 79 5.62 -2.27 5.44
CA VAL A 79 6.33 -2.92 6.56
C VAL A 79 7.85 -2.93 6.33
N ALA A 80 8.28 -3.30 5.13
CA ALA A 80 9.70 -3.34 4.78
C ALA A 80 10.38 -1.96 4.86
N ASP A 81 9.73 -0.92 4.35
CA ASP A 81 10.18 0.47 4.40
C ASP A 81 10.24 0.98 5.85
N HIS A 82 9.23 0.68 6.66
CA HIS A 82 9.27 1.01 8.09
C HIS A 82 10.48 0.37 8.78
N ASN A 83 10.67 -0.94 8.61
CA ASN A 83 11.78 -1.67 9.22
C ASN A 83 13.15 -1.15 8.75
N LYS A 84 13.28 -0.85 7.44
CA LYS A 84 14.47 -0.22 6.87
C LYS A 84 14.75 1.13 7.56
N LYS A 85 13.74 1.99 7.68
CA LYS A 85 13.87 3.30 8.34
C LYS A 85 14.27 3.17 9.82
N GLN A 86 13.68 2.23 10.56
CA GLN A 86 14.10 2.00 11.96
C GLN A 86 15.54 1.51 12.06
N ARG A 87 15.95 0.60 11.18
CA ARG A 87 17.33 0.10 11.16
C ARG A 87 18.34 1.19 10.81
N LEU A 88 18.03 2.04 9.84
CA LEU A 88 18.88 3.19 9.49
C LEU A 88 19.02 4.16 10.66
N ARG A 89 17.91 4.53 11.33
CA ARG A 89 17.95 5.38 12.53
C ARG A 89 18.79 4.78 13.66
N GLN A 90 18.72 3.47 13.85
CA GLN A 90 19.53 2.76 14.85
C GLN A 90 21.03 2.84 14.52
N LEU A 91 21.39 2.65 13.25
CA LEU A 91 22.79 2.73 12.80
C LEU A 91 23.34 4.17 12.94
N GLU A 92 22.55 5.17 12.54
CA GLU A 92 22.89 6.59 12.72
C GLU A 92 23.13 6.93 14.22
N ALA A 93 22.26 6.45 15.10
CA ALA A 93 22.41 6.63 16.56
C ALA A 93 23.65 5.92 17.14
N GLN A 94 24.14 4.86 16.48
CA GLN A 94 25.36 4.14 16.86
C GLN A 94 26.63 4.76 16.27
N GLY A 95 26.52 5.92 15.59
CA GLY A 95 27.66 6.62 15.00
C GLY A 95 28.13 6.02 13.67
N ALA A 96 27.32 5.18 13.02
CA ALA A 96 27.62 4.71 11.67
C ALA A 96 27.51 5.88 10.69
N GLN A 97 28.60 6.15 9.96
CA GLN A 97 28.58 7.12 8.86
C GLN A 97 27.74 6.57 7.71
N SER A 98 26.87 7.42 7.15
CA SER A 98 26.01 7.10 6.02
C SER A 98 26.83 6.65 4.81
N VAL A 99 26.59 5.44 4.32
CA VAL A 99 27.05 5.02 2.99
C VAL A 99 26.01 5.53 1.99
N GLU A 100 26.35 6.59 1.27
CA GLU A 100 25.59 7.02 0.10
C GLU A 100 25.67 5.90 -0.96
N ILE A 101 24.51 5.43 -1.42
CA ILE A 101 24.38 4.51 -2.56
C ILE A 101 23.56 5.24 -3.62
#